data_AF-A0A7T4T8V2-F1
#
_entry.id   AF-A0A7T4T8V2-F1
#
_cell.length_a   1.000
_cell.length_b   1.000
_cell.length_c   1.000
_cell.angle_alpha   90.00
_cell.angle_beta   90.00
_cell.angle_gamma   90.00
#
_symmetry.space_group_name_H-M   'P 1'
#
loop_
_entity.id
_entity.type
_entity.pdbx_description
1 polymer ?
#
loop_
_entity_poly.entity_id
_entity_poly.type
_entity_poly.pdbx_seq_one_letter_code
_entity_poly.pdbx_strand_id
1 'polypeptide(L)'
;MRTVTASEAKQTLASVIESAAREPVMIQRQKRDVAVVMSVQEYERLVHLNRAEFQRFCDQVGASAAKAGLTEDKLAELLASDE
;
A
#
# COMPACT_ATOMS: atom_id res chain seq x y z
N MET A 1 8.82 -16.87 1.14
CA MET A 1 9.38 -15.59 1.64
C MET A 1 10.51 -15.92 2.61
N ARG A 2 11.74 -15.79 2.15
CA ARG A 2 12.94 -15.86 2.99
C ARG A 2 13.02 -14.67 3.94
N THR A 3 13.56 -14.90 5.14
CA THR A 3 13.90 -13.85 6.10
C THR A 3 15.42 -13.75 6.26
N VAL A 4 15.93 -12.52 6.30
CA VAL A 4 17.35 -12.22 6.55
C VAL A 4 17.47 -11.12 7.61
N THR A 5 18.57 -11.09 8.32
CA THR A 5 18.89 -9.95 9.19
C THR A 5 19.29 -8.73 8.36
N ALA A 6 19.16 -7.53 8.93
CA ALA A 6 19.64 -6.29 8.32
C ALA A 6 21.14 -6.33 8.00
N SER A 7 21.95 -7.02 8.83
CA SER A 7 23.39 -7.19 8.57
C SER A 7 23.65 -8.11 7.38
N GLU A 8 22.95 -9.23 7.27
CA GLU A 8 23.06 -10.14 6.12
C GLU A 8 22.59 -9.46 4.84
N ALA A 9 21.46 -8.73 4.89
CA ALA A 9 20.94 -7.99 3.74
C ALA A 9 21.95 -6.96 3.22
N LYS A 10 22.65 -6.26 4.13
CA LYS A 10 23.71 -5.31 3.78
C LYS A 10 24.91 -6.01 3.13
N GLN A 11 25.32 -7.16 3.65
CA GLN A 11 26.49 -7.90 3.16
C GLN A 11 26.23 -8.64 1.84
N THR A 12 24.98 -9.01 1.58
CA THR A 12 24.60 -9.89 0.45
C THR A 12 23.51 -9.29 -0.43
N LEU A 13 23.52 -7.96 -0.59
CA LEU A 13 22.44 -7.23 -1.26
C LEU A 13 22.11 -7.76 -2.67
N ALA A 14 23.12 -8.15 -3.46
CA ALA A 14 22.91 -8.74 -4.78
C ALA A 14 22.05 -10.02 -4.72
N SER A 15 22.34 -10.92 -3.78
CA SER A 15 21.56 -12.15 -3.57
C SER A 15 20.13 -11.85 -3.07
N VAL A 16 19.97 -10.80 -2.26
CA VAL A 16 18.63 -10.34 -1.84
C VAL A 16 17.82 -9.84 -3.03
N ILE A 17 18.43 -9.06 -3.94
CA ILE A 17 17.77 -8.57 -5.16
C ILE A 17 17.38 -9.73 -6.07
N GLU A 18 18.28 -10.70 -6.30
CA GLU A 18 17.98 -11.89 -7.10
C GLU A 18 16.85 -12.73 -6.50
N SER A 19 16.82 -12.85 -5.15
CA SER A 19 15.77 -13.57 -4.44
C SER A 19 14.42 -12.84 -4.57
N ALA A 20 14.43 -11.51 -4.41
CA ALA A 20 13.26 -10.63 -4.51
C ALA A 20 12.56 -10.68 -5.89
N ALA A 21 13.29 -11.06 -6.95
CA ALA A 21 12.72 -11.28 -8.28
C ALA A 21 11.79 -12.51 -8.35
N ARG A 22 11.97 -13.49 -7.45
CA ARG A 22 11.16 -14.72 -7.41
C ARG A 22 10.10 -14.67 -6.31
N GLU A 23 10.49 -14.20 -5.14
CA GLU A 23 9.59 -14.01 -4.01
C GLU A 23 10.09 -12.89 -3.10
N PRO A 24 9.19 -12.15 -2.40
CA PRO A 24 9.63 -11.14 -1.45
C PRO A 24 10.57 -11.70 -0.37
N VAL A 25 11.45 -10.84 0.13
CA VAL A 25 12.42 -11.13 1.18
C VAL A 25 12.15 -10.21 2.38
N MET A 26 11.95 -10.80 3.55
CA MET A 26 11.78 -10.08 4.81
C MET A 26 13.14 -9.71 5.41
N ILE A 27 13.28 -8.47 5.87
CA ILE A 27 14.46 -7.98 6.59
C ILE A 27 14.08 -7.78 8.06
N GLN A 28 14.87 -8.38 8.94
CA GLN A 28 14.73 -8.27 10.39
C GLN A 28 15.86 -7.50 11.05
N ARG A 29 15.53 -6.71 12.08
CA ARG A 29 16.50 -6.09 12.98
C ARG A 29 16.07 -6.34 14.42
N GLN A 30 16.97 -6.87 15.24
CA GLN A 30 16.68 -7.21 16.65
C GLN A 30 15.41 -8.08 16.81
N LYS A 31 15.26 -9.09 15.94
CA LYS A 31 14.08 -9.99 15.90
C LYS A 31 12.74 -9.31 15.58
N ARG A 32 12.76 -8.08 15.05
CA ARG A 32 11.57 -7.40 14.53
C ARG A 32 11.65 -7.32 13.02
N ASP A 33 10.52 -7.57 12.36
CA ASP A 33 10.34 -7.31 10.94
C ASP A 33 10.38 -5.80 10.70
N VAL A 34 11.28 -5.33 9.85
CA VAL A 34 11.51 -3.89 9.64
C VAL A 34 11.37 -3.44 8.19
N ALA A 35 11.54 -4.35 7.23
CA ALA A 35 11.37 -4.04 5.81
C ALA A 35 11.11 -5.31 5.00
N VAL A 36 10.54 -5.13 3.81
CA VAL A 36 10.42 -6.19 2.79
C VAL A 36 11.04 -5.67 1.50
N VAL A 37 11.84 -6.50 0.83
CA VAL A 37 12.31 -6.26 -0.54
C VAL A 37 11.52 -7.18 -1.47
N MET A 38 11.00 -6.64 -2.56
CA MET A 38 10.22 -7.38 -3.56
C MET A 38 10.51 -6.83 -4.96
N SER A 39 10.10 -7.57 -5.99
CA SER A 39 10.16 -7.08 -7.36
C SER A 39 9.29 -5.84 -7.56
N VAL A 40 9.66 -5.01 -8.52
CA VAL A 40 8.87 -3.83 -8.88
C VAL A 40 7.46 -4.22 -9.35
N GLN A 41 7.35 -5.29 -10.13
CA GLN A 41 6.05 -5.82 -10.58
C GLN A 41 5.14 -6.20 -9.40
N GLU A 42 5.68 -6.82 -8.36
CA GLU A 42 4.89 -7.18 -7.18
C GLU A 42 4.47 -5.95 -6.37
N TYR A 43 5.38 -4.98 -6.22
CA TYR A 43 5.05 -3.69 -5.61
C TYR A 43 3.92 -2.97 -6.37
N GLU A 44 4.03 -2.86 -7.69
CA GLU A 44 3.02 -2.23 -8.54
C GLU A 44 1.68 -2.96 -8.46
N ARG A 45 1.70 -4.30 -8.44
CA ARG A 45 0.49 -5.13 -8.26
C ARG A 45 -0.23 -4.80 -6.95
N LEU A 46 0.50 -4.67 -5.84
CA LEU A 46 -0.07 -4.31 -4.54
C LEU A 46 -0.59 -2.87 -4.52
N VAL A 47 0.15 -1.92 -5.09
CA VAL A 47 -0.31 -0.53 -5.23
C VAL A 47 -1.60 -0.45 -6.03
N HIS A 48 -1.68 -1.15 -7.16
CA HIS A 48 -2.87 -1.18 -7.99
C HIS A 48 -4.06 -1.80 -7.26
N LEU A 49 -3.85 -2.90 -6.53
CA LEU A 49 -4.90 -3.52 -5.73
C LEU A 49 -5.44 -2.57 -4.65
N ASN A 50 -4.56 -1.92 -3.90
CA ASN A 50 -4.94 -0.95 -2.86
C ASN A 50 -5.71 0.24 -3.45
N ARG A 51 -5.27 0.77 -4.60
CA ARG A 51 -5.98 1.85 -5.30
C ARG A 51 -7.36 1.41 -5.77
N ALA A 52 -7.48 0.21 -6.32
CA ALA A 52 -8.76 -0.32 -6.80
C ALA A 52 -9.73 -0.62 -5.65
N GLU A 53 -9.25 -1.04 -4.48
CA GLU A 53 -10.08 -1.20 -3.28
C GLU A 53 -10.52 0.15 -2.73
N PHE A 54 -9.61 1.11 -2.62
CA PHE A 54 -9.95 2.46 -2.17
C PHE A 54 -10.97 3.13 -3.09
N GLN A 55 -10.80 3.02 -4.41
CA GLN A 55 -11.77 3.56 -5.37
C GLN A 55 -13.15 2.93 -5.18
N ARG A 56 -13.22 1.59 -5.04
CA ARG A 56 -14.48 0.89 -4.80
C ARG A 56 -15.15 1.34 -3.50
N PHE A 57 -14.37 1.60 -2.45
CA PHE A 57 -14.88 2.17 -1.21
C PHE A 57 -15.44 3.59 -1.43
N CYS A 58 -14.70 4.48 -2.10
CA CYS A 58 -15.16 5.82 -2.43
C CYS A 58 -16.46 5.80 -3.26
N ASP A 59 -16.55 4.93 -4.26
CA ASP A 59 -17.73 4.78 -5.10
C ASP A 59 -18.96 4.37 -4.27
N GLN A 60 -18.78 3.43 -3.33
CA GLN A 60 -19.84 2.98 -2.42
C GLN A 60 -20.30 4.08 -1.46
N VAL A 61 -19.35 4.82 -0.88
CA VAL A 61 -19.64 5.96 0.01
C VAL A 61 -20.35 7.06 -0.78
N GLY A 62 -19.84 7.44 -1.95
CA GLY A 62 -20.42 8.45 -2.82
C GLY A 62 -21.84 8.10 -3.27
N ALA A 63 -22.07 6.85 -3.68
CA ALA A 63 -23.41 6.37 -4.02
C ALA A 63 -24.37 6.41 -2.82
N SER A 64 -23.89 6.10 -1.62
CA SER A 64 -24.71 6.13 -0.40
C SER A 64 -25.04 7.57 0.01
N ALA A 65 -24.07 8.49 -0.08
CA ALA A 65 -24.27 9.90 0.21
C ALA A 65 -25.23 10.56 -0.78
N ALA A 66 -25.09 10.28 -2.09
CA ALA A 66 -26.00 10.76 -3.11
C ALA A 66 -27.44 10.27 -2.86
N LYS A 67 -27.61 8.99 -2.48
CA LYS A 67 -28.93 8.45 -2.07
C LYS A 67 -29.50 9.13 -0.82
N ALA A 68 -28.64 9.57 0.09
CA ALA A 68 -29.02 10.35 1.27
C ALA A 68 -29.29 11.84 0.96
N GLY A 69 -29.18 12.27 -0.30
CA GLY A 69 -29.47 13.62 -0.74
C GLY A 69 -28.30 14.59 -0.63
N LEU A 70 -27.06 14.09 -0.61
CA LEU A 70 -25.86 14.91 -0.83
C LEU A 70 -25.84 15.39 -2.29
N THR A 71 -25.72 16.70 -2.47
CA THR A 71 -25.60 17.37 -3.78
C THR A 71 -24.28 18.13 -3.83
N GLU A 72 -23.88 18.57 -5.01
CA GLU A 72 -22.66 19.38 -5.20
C GLU A 72 -22.68 20.64 -4.31
N ASP A 73 -23.81 21.36 -4.26
CA ASP A 73 -23.95 22.56 -3.42
C ASP A 73 -23.77 22.27 -1.93
N LYS A 74 -24.38 21.19 -1.43
CA LYS A 74 -24.24 20.78 -0.02
C LYS A 74 -22.82 20.30 0.29
N LEU A 75 -22.16 19.64 -0.66
CA LEU A 75 -20.78 19.23 -0.50
C LEU A 75 -19.85 20.45 -0.44
N ALA A 76 -20.05 21.44 -1.32
CA ALA A 76 -19.30 22.68 -1.31
C ALA A 76 -19.47 23.45 0.01
N GLU A 77 -20.69 23.50 0.56
CA GLU A 77 -20.97 24.09 1.87
C GLU A 77 -20.20 23.38 3.00
N LEU A 78 -20.21 22.03 3.02
CA LEU A 78 -19.48 21.24 4.01
C LEU A 78 -17.97 21.47 3.94
N LEU A 79 -17.38 21.43 2.74
CA LEU A 79 -15.94 21.61 2.55
C LEU A 79 -15.46 23.02 2.91
N ALA A 80 -16.32 24.04 2.71
CA ALA A 80 -16.01 25.40 3.13
C ALA A 80 -16.11 25.62 4.65
N SER A 81 -16.77 24.70 5.38
CA SER A 81 -16.94 24.78 6.84
C SER A 81 -15.87 24.04 7.65
N ASP A 82 -14.98 23.29 6.98
CA ASP A 82 -13.87 22.53 7.59
C ASP A 82 -12.54 23.33 7.66
N GLU A 83 -12.53 24.61 7.24
CA GLU A 83 -11.43 25.58 7.44
C GLU A 83 -11.65 26.48 8.68
#